data_AF-A0A269XQS9-F1
#
_entry.id   AF-A0A269XQS9-F1
#
_cell.length_a   1.000
_cell.length_b   1.000
_cell.length_c   1.000
_cell.angle_alpha   90.00
_cell.angle_beta   90.00
_cell.angle_gamma   90.00
#
_symmetry.space_group_name_H-M   'P 1'
#
loop_
_entity.id
_entity.type
_entity.pdbx_description
1 polymer ?
#
loop_
_entity_poly.entity_id
_entity_poly.type
_entity_poly.pdbx_seq_one_letter_code
_entity_poly.pdbx_strand_id
1 'polypeptide(L)'
;MYFAMTQPIAVIVAATITSATATFSMLLTLKQNSSFKRNENRISKINTDINDVNKTISNKLANLKETEIKLSSKYRMLDILTVKWQKTQDCTAELLGIMDLHFNDKCAISEDEKKRVSYLCNFLSLQESPKGKFNEEFNVQLDSIKYFLLNNTNIIASYTEFYSVFKLNCWYLIDHRLNEINQSLESGKIVSLPKIEPHKVEKKYI
;
A
#
# COMPACT_ATOMS: atom_id res chain seq x y z
N MET A 1 53.78 -67.29 -72.30
CA MET A 1 53.83 -67.33 -70.83
C MET A 1 54.37 -65.98 -70.36
N TYR A 2 53.50 -64.96 -70.35
CA TYR A 2 53.85 -63.59 -69.96
C TYR A 2 53.53 -63.42 -68.47
N PHE A 3 54.53 -63.58 -67.61
CA PHE A 3 54.38 -63.42 -66.17
C PHE A 3 54.91 -62.06 -65.72
N ALA A 4 54.02 -61.30 -65.08
CA ALA A 4 54.27 -60.45 -63.91
C ALA A 4 55.45 -59.46 -63.97
N MET A 5 55.24 -58.27 -64.55
CA MET A 5 56.04 -57.08 -64.24
C MET A 5 55.21 -55.86 -63.79
N THR A 6 53.89 -55.99 -63.59
CA THR A 6 53.01 -54.88 -63.17
C THR A 6 52.70 -54.85 -61.67
N GLN A 7 53.08 -55.88 -60.91
CA GLN A 7 52.72 -56.01 -59.49
C GLN A 7 53.37 -54.99 -58.53
N PRO A 8 54.67 -54.63 -58.62
CA PRO A 8 55.29 -53.77 -57.61
C PRO A 8 54.81 -52.30 -57.71
N ILE A 9 54.57 -51.80 -58.93
CA ILE A 9 54.10 -50.42 -59.16
C ILE A 9 52.66 -50.25 -58.66
N ALA A 10 51.78 -51.22 -58.93
CA ALA A 10 50.40 -51.20 -58.47
C ALA A 10 50.29 -51.21 -56.94
N VAL A 11 51.15 -51.96 -56.25
CA VAL A 11 51.20 -52.02 -54.78
C VAL A 11 51.70 -50.69 -54.18
N ILE A 12 52.70 -50.05 -54.78
CA ILE A 12 53.21 -48.74 -54.33
C ILE A 12 52.14 -47.64 -54.54
N VAL A 13 51.44 -47.65 -55.67
CA VAL A 13 50.34 -46.71 -55.95
C VAL A 13 49.17 -46.94 -54.99
N ALA A 14 48.79 -48.18 -54.73
CA ALA A 14 47.76 -48.49 -53.74
C ALA A 14 48.15 -48.07 -52.32
N ALA A 15 49.41 -48.30 -51.92
CA ALA A 15 49.92 -47.91 -50.60
C ALA A 15 49.97 -46.39 -50.42
N THR A 16 50.40 -45.64 -51.46
CA THR A 16 50.41 -44.17 -51.44
C THR A 16 48.99 -43.60 -51.39
N ILE A 17 48.04 -44.12 -52.18
CA ILE A 17 46.62 -43.72 -52.13
C ILE A 17 46.01 -44.04 -50.76
N THR A 18 46.33 -45.20 -50.17
CA THR A 18 45.84 -45.59 -48.84
C THR A 18 46.42 -44.69 -47.75
N SER A 19 47.70 -44.34 -47.83
CA SER A 19 48.34 -43.41 -46.90
C SER A 19 47.78 -41.98 -47.02
N ALA A 20 47.49 -41.53 -48.24
CA ALA A 20 46.90 -40.22 -48.51
C ALA A 20 45.44 -40.12 -48.02
N THR A 21 44.66 -41.18 -48.23
CA THR A 21 43.28 -41.25 -47.74
C THR A 21 43.22 -41.37 -46.21
N ALA A 22 44.14 -42.11 -45.59
CA ALA A 22 44.27 -42.18 -44.14
C ALA A 22 44.65 -40.82 -43.51
N THR A 23 45.63 -40.12 -44.09
CA THR A 23 46.04 -38.79 -43.62
C THR A 23 44.94 -37.73 -43.80
N PHE A 24 44.24 -37.74 -44.94
CA PHE A 24 43.10 -36.85 -45.18
C PHE A 24 41.94 -37.13 -44.23
N SER A 25 41.64 -38.41 -43.98
CA SER A 25 40.62 -38.82 -43.01
C SER A 25 40.99 -38.38 -41.59
N MET A 26 42.25 -38.54 -41.18
CA MET A 26 42.75 -38.07 -39.89
C MET A 26 42.63 -36.55 -39.74
N LEU A 27 42.99 -35.79 -40.78
CA LEU A 27 42.84 -34.32 -40.81
C LEU A 27 41.38 -33.88 -40.70
N LEU A 28 40.47 -34.56 -41.41
CA LEU A 28 39.03 -34.31 -41.31
C LEU A 28 38.51 -34.59 -39.89
N THR A 29 38.88 -35.71 -39.29
CA THR A 29 38.48 -36.09 -37.92
C THR A 29 39.02 -35.09 -36.90
N LEU A 30 40.28 -34.66 -37.01
CA LEU A 30 40.87 -33.64 -36.13
C LEU A 30 40.14 -32.29 -36.25
N LYS A 31 39.82 -31.87 -37.48
CA LYS A 31 39.06 -30.64 -37.73
C LYS A 31 37.66 -30.72 -37.12
N GLN A 32 36.95 -31.84 -37.31
CA GLN A 32 35.64 -32.08 -36.71
C GLN A 32 35.69 -32.05 -35.17
N ASN A 33 36.65 -32.74 -34.55
CA ASN A 33 36.81 -32.74 -33.09
C ASN A 33 37.14 -31.35 -32.54
N SER A 34 37.99 -30.59 -33.22
CA SER A 34 38.30 -29.21 -32.81
C SER A 34 37.09 -28.28 -32.88
N SER A 35 36.23 -28.48 -33.90
CA SER A 35 34.98 -27.75 -34.08
C SER A 35 33.96 -28.12 -32.99
N PHE A 36 33.83 -29.42 -32.71
CA PHE A 36 32.94 -29.94 -31.68
C PHE A 36 33.30 -29.36 -30.29
N LYS A 37 34.59 -29.41 -29.93
CA LYS A 37 35.09 -28.86 -28.66
C LYS A 37 34.87 -27.34 -28.52
N ARG A 38 35.01 -26.59 -29.63
CA ARG A 38 34.67 -25.14 -29.64
C ARG A 38 33.19 -24.90 -29.43
N ASN A 39 32.33 -25.69 -30.07
CA ASN A 39 30.88 -25.57 -29.90
C ASN A 39 30.44 -25.95 -28.49
N GLU A 40 31.01 -27.00 -27.91
CA GLU A 40 30.76 -27.42 -26.53
C GLU A 40 31.13 -26.31 -25.53
N ASN A 41 32.30 -25.68 -25.71
CA ASN A 41 32.71 -24.52 -24.90
C ASN A 41 31.75 -23.32 -25.07
N ARG A 42 31.27 -23.06 -26.29
CA ARG A 42 30.29 -21.99 -26.56
C ARG A 42 28.95 -22.27 -25.90
N ILE A 43 28.45 -23.51 -25.97
CA ILE A 43 27.21 -23.93 -25.32
C ILE A 43 27.33 -23.83 -23.80
N SER A 44 28.47 -24.27 -23.23
CA SER A 44 28.75 -24.13 -21.80
C SER A 44 28.73 -22.66 -21.36
N LYS A 45 29.35 -21.76 -22.14
CA LYS A 45 29.31 -20.32 -21.88
C LYS A 45 27.89 -19.75 -22.00
N ILE A 46 27.15 -20.11 -23.03
CA ILE A 46 25.75 -19.67 -23.19
C ILE A 46 24.88 -20.15 -22.02
N ASN A 47 25.06 -21.39 -21.55
CA ASN A 47 24.31 -21.91 -20.40
C ASN A 47 24.63 -21.18 -19.11
N THR A 48 25.89 -20.78 -18.90
CA THR A 48 26.27 -19.96 -17.73
C THR A 48 25.67 -18.56 -17.82
N ASP A 49 25.75 -17.91 -18.98
CA ASP A 49 25.12 -16.61 -19.22
C ASP A 49 23.59 -16.66 -19.02
N ILE A 50 22.91 -17.71 -19.51
CA ILE A 50 21.46 -17.93 -19.30
C ILE A 50 21.15 -18.11 -17.81
N ASN A 51 21.96 -18.85 -17.06
CA ASN A 51 21.75 -19.05 -15.62
C ASN A 51 21.91 -17.73 -14.83
N ASP A 52 22.87 -16.89 -15.20
CA ASP A 52 23.07 -15.58 -14.57
C ASP A 52 21.91 -14.62 -14.87
N VAL A 53 21.40 -14.64 -16.11
CA VAL A 53 20.19 -13.90 -16.50
C VAL A 53 18.97 -14.41 -15.72
N ASN A 54 18.78 -15.72 -15.63
CA ASN A 54 17.67 -16.33 -14.88
C ASN A 54 17.72 -15.95 -13.40
N LYS A 55 18.91 -16.01 -12.78
CA LYS A 55 19.11 -15.58 -11.39
C LYS A 55 18.75 -14.11 -11.19
N THR A 56 19.14 -13.25 -12.14
CA THR A 56 18.80 -11.82 -12.12
C THR A 56 17.30 -11.60 -12.23
N ILE A 57 16.62 -12.32 -13.13
CA ILE A 57 15.16 -12.26 -13.30
C ILE A 57 14.46 -12.74 -12.03
N SER A 58 14.87 -13.88 -11.46
CA SER A 58 14.29 -14.40 -10.21
C SER A 58 14.44 -13.42 -9.06
N ASN A 59 15.60 -12.78 -8.91
CA ASN A 59 15.83 -11.76 -7.88
C ASN A 59 14.93 -10.53 -8.09
N LYS A 60 14.81 -10.04 -9.34
CA LYS A 60 13.90 -8.93 -9.66
C LYS A 60 12.44 -9.29 -9.35
N LEU A 61 12.03 -10.50 -9.69
CA LEU A 61 10.66 -10.98 -9.48
C LEU A 61 10.33 -11.15 -7.99
N ALA A 62 11.29 -11.62 -7.18
CA ALA A 62 11.16 -11.66 -5.72
C ALA A 62 11.01 -10.25 -5.13
N ASN A 63 11.85 -9.30 -5.55
CA ASN A 63 11.77 -7.91 -5.11
C ASN A 63 10.43 -7.27 -5.48
N LEU A 64 9.93 -7.52 -6.71
CA LEU A 64 8.63 -7.01 -7.17
C LEU A 64 7.48 -7.56 -6.31
N LYS A 65 7.48 -8.87 -6.00
CA LYS A 65 6.48 -9.47 -5.11
C LYS A 65 6.52 -8.85 -3.71
N GLU A 66 7.70 -8.61 -3.16
CA GLU A 66 7.84 -7.96 -1.86
C GLU A 66 7.30 -6.52 -1.89
N THR A 67 7.56 -5.77 -2.96
CA THR A 67 7.01 -4.42 -3.12
C THR A 67 5.49 -4.42 -3.28
N GLU A 68 4.92 -5.40 -4.00
CA GLU A 68 3.48 -5.55 -4.19
C GLU A 68 2.76 -5.84 -2.85
N ILE A 69 3.29 -6.77 -2.06
CA ILE A 69 2.75 -7.08 -0.72
C ILE A 69 2.79 -5.85 0.19
N LYS A 70 3.90 -5.10 0.17
CA LYS A 70 4.04 -3.85 0.93
C LYS A 70 3.05 -2.78 0.46
N LEU A 71 2.78 -2.67 -0.83
CA LEU A 71 1.79 -1.72 -1.36
C LEU A 71 0.36 -2.15 -1.00
N SER A 72 0.02 -3.43 -1.15
CA SER A 72 -1.32 -3.96 -0.83
C SER A 72 -1.72 -3.73 0.62
N SER A 73 -0.82 -4.00 1.58
CA SER A 73 -1.09 -3.75 2.99
C SER A 73 -1.30 -2.26 3.31
N LYS A 74 -0.59 -1.36 2.63
CA LYS A 74 -0.75 0.09 2.77
C LYS A 74 -2.09 0.59 2.24
N TYR A 75 -2.49 0.16 1.04
CA TYR A 75 -3.80 0.53 0.49
C TYR A 75 -4.93 0.10 1.40
N ARG A 76 -4.86 -1.12 1.94
CA ARG A 76 -5.85 -1.61 2.91
C ARG A 76 -5.92 -0.75 4.18
N MET A 77 -4.78 -0.26 4.68
CA MET A 77 -4.76 0.64 5.83
C MET A 77 -5.34 2.02 5.50
N LEU A 78 -5.04 2.56 4.32
CA LEU A 78 -5.62 3.82 3.84
C LEU A 78 -7.14 3.71 3.66
N ASP A 79 -7.64 2.59 3.12
CA ASP A 79 -9.08 2.34 3.00
C ASP A 79 -9.76 2.37 4.38
N ILE A 80 -9.14 1.77 5.40
CA ILE A 80 -9.66 1.80 6.78
C ILE A 80 -9.72 3.24 7.31
N LEU A 81 -8.66 4.03 7.10
CA LEU A 81 -8.62 5.43 7.53
C LEU A 81 -9.67 6.27 6.82
N THR A 82 -9.83 6.11 5.50
CA THR A 82 -10.84 6.80 4.69
C THR A 82 -12.26 6.46 5.14
N VAL A 83 -12.56 5.18 5.39
CA VAL A 83 -13.87 4.76 5.90
C VAL A 83 -14.13 5.34 7.29
N LYS A 84 -13.11 5.38 8.16
CA LYS A 84 -13.25 5.99 9.50
C LYS A 84 -13.50 7.50 9.40
N TRP A 85 -12.77 8.19 8.53
CA TRP A 85 -12.96 9.62 8.27
C TRP A 85 -14.36 9.93 7.75
N GLN A 86 -14.84 9.19 6.74
CA GLN A 86 -16.18 9.35 6.19
C GLN A 86 -17.25 9.16 7.26
N LYS A 87 -17.15 8.09 8.06
CA LYS A 87 -18.09 7.86 9.17
C LYS A 87 -18.06 8.97 10.22
N THR A 88 -16.88 9.54 10.48
CA THR A 88 -16.75 10.68 11.40
C THR A 88 -17.46 11.90 10.85
N GLN A 89 -17.28 12.19 9.55
CA GLN A 89 -17.99 13.27 8.87
C GLN A 89 -19.50 13.07 8.91
N ASP A 90 -19.98 11.87 8.56
CA ASP A 90 -21.41 11.56 8.52
C ASP A 90 -22.05 11.68 9.91
N CYS A 91 -21.42 11.10 10.95
CA CYS A 91 -21.92 11.19 12.33
C CYS A 91 -21.88 12.62 12.87
N THR A 92 -20.87 13.40 12.49
CA THR A 92 -20.76 14.82 12.86
C THR A 92 -21.86 15.64 12.20
N ALA A 93 -22.09 15.44 10.91
CA ALA A 93 -23.13 16.13 10.15
C ALA A 93 -24.52 15.80 10.71
N GLU A 94 -24.77 14.54 11.03
CA GLU A 94 -26.03 14.11 11.64
C GLU A 94 -26.24 14.74 13.02
N LEU A 95 -25.21 14.72 13.88
CA LEU A 95 -25.32 15.33 15.21
C LEU A 95 -25.57 16.84 15.11
N LEU A 96 -24.84 17.55 14.24
CA LEU A 96 -25.06 18.97 14.00
C LEU A 96 -26.47 19.24 13.44
N GLY A 97 -27.00 18.39 12.57
CA GLY A 97 -28.36 18.50 12.05
C GLY A 97 -29.42 18.34 13.15
N ILE A 98 -29.28 17.33 14.02
CA ILE A 98 -30.16 17.14 15.18
C ILE A 98 -30.08 18.36 16.11
N MET A 99 -28.86 18.87 16.35
CA MET A 99 -28.67 20.07 17.13
C MET A 99 -29.39 21.27 16.49
N ASP A 100 -29.14 21.57 15.22
CA ASP A 100 -29.78 22.69 14.52
C ASP A 100 -31.31 22.63 14.58
N LEU A 101 -31.90 21.44 14.41
CA LEU A 101 -33.35 21.23 14.51
C LEU A 101 -33.88 21.52 15.93
N HIS A 102 -33.33 20.87 16.95
CA HIS A 102 -33.89 20.96 18.30
C HIS A 102 -33.52 22.25 19.04
N PHE A 103 -32.39 22.86 18.70
CA PHE A 103 -31.98 24.13 19.30
C PHE A 103 -32.64 25.34 18.65
N ASN A 104 -32.84 25.35 17.32
CA ASN A 104 -33.47 26.50 16.65
C ASN A 104 -35.01 26.42 16.67
N ASP A 105 -35.59 25.23 16.43
CA ASP A 105 -37.04 25.08 16.29
C ASP A 105 -37.76 24.74 17.62
N LYS A 106 -36.98 24.54 18.71
CA LYS A 106 -37.49 24.18 20.05
C LYS A 106 -38.42 22.96 20.05
N CYS A 107 -38.26 22.08 19.08
CA CYS A 107 -39.04 20.85 18.99
C CYS A 107 -38.63 19.89 20.10
N ALA A 108 -39.62 19.23 20.73
CA ALA A 108 -39.35 18.14 21.66
C ALA A 108 -38.65 17.00 20.92
N ILE A 109 -37.52 16.53 21.45
CA ILE A 109 -36.78 15.40 20.90
C ILE A 109 -37.45 14.09 21.29
N SER A 110 -37.57 13.17 20.33
CA SER A 110 -38.11 11.84 20.56
C SER A 110 -37.14 10.95 21.34
N GLU A 111 -37.65 9.89 21.97
CA GLU A 111 -36.79 8.93 22.69
C GLU A 111 -35.83 8.18 21.77
N ASP A 112 -36.19 7.97 20.51
CA ASP A 112 -35.30 7.32 19.53
C ASP A 112 -34.19 8.27 19.06
N GLU A 113 -34.49 9.56 18.89
CA GLU A 113 -33.46 10.59 18.64
C GLU A 113 -32.51 10.75 19.83
N LYS A 114 -33.00 10.69 21.07
CA LYS A 114 -32.14 10.69 22.27
C LYS A 114 -31.16 9.52 22.27
N LYS A 115 -31.60 8.31 21.94
CA LYS A 115 -30.71 7.14 21.77
C LYS A 115 -29.71 7.39 20.66
N ARG A 116 -30.15 7.98 19.54
CA ARG A 116 -29.29 8.30 18.40
C ARG A 116 -28.21 9.31 18.77
N VAL A 117 -28.55 10.39 19.45
CA VAL A 117 -27.60 11.39 19.98
C VAL A 117 -26.58 10.74 20.90
N SER A 118 -27.03 9.90 21.83
CA SER A 118 -26.14 9.18 22.75
C SER A 118 -25.14 8.32 21.98
N TYR A 119 -25.62 7.57 20.98
CA TYR A 119 -24.77 6.79 20.07
C TYR A 119 -23.76 7.66 19.32
N LEU A 120 -24.21 8.76 18.70
CA LEU A 120 -23.35 9.66 17.92
C LEU A 120 -22.26 10.28 18.80
N CYS A 121 -22.63 10.76 19.98
CA CYS A 121 -21.66 11.36 20.90
C CYS A 121 -20.65 10.32 21.42
N ASN A 122 -21.08 9.11 21.73
CA ASN A 122 -20.17 8.03 22.12
C ASN A 122 -19.24 7.64 20.96
N PHE A 123 -19.76 7.56 19.73
CA PHE A 123 -18.94 7.28 18.55
C PHE A 123 -17.89 8.38 18.34
N LEU A 124 -18.28 9.65 18.42
CA LEU A 124 -17.39 10.79 18.22
C LEU A 124 -16.32 10.91 19.33
N SER A 125 -16.65 10.57 20.57
CA SER A 125 -15.70 10.55 21.71
C SER A 125 -14.52 9.60 21.50
N LEU A 126 -14.68 8.59 20.63
CA LEU A 126 -13.68 7.56 20.35
C LEU A 126 -12.84 7.86 19.11
N GLN A 127 -13.08 8.98 18.43
CA GLN A 127 -12.36 9.29 17.18
C GLN A 127 -10.93 9.74 17.45
N GLU A 128 -10.69 10.43 18.57
CA GLU A 128 -9.36 10.89 19.00
C GLU A 128 -8.72 10.04 20.08
N SER A 129 -7.40 10.16 20.20
CA SER A 129 -6.66 9.54 21.28
C SER A 129 -7.17 10.04 22.63
N PRO A 130 -7.34 9.17 23.66
CA PRO A 130 -7.80 9.59 24.98
C PRO A 130 -6.91 10.62 25.65
N LYS A 131 -5.65 10.77 25.19
CA LYS A 131 -4.64 11.65 25.77
C LYS A 131 -4.50 12.94 24.97
N GLY A 132 -5.16 14.01 25.39
CA GLY A 132 -4.91 15.35 24.83
C GLY A 132 -6.00 16.35 25.20
N LYS A 133 -5.61 17.63 25.27
CA LYS A 133 -6.51 18.74 25.59
C LYS A 133 -7.72 18.79 24.66
N PHE A 134 -7.53 18.47 23.37
CA PHE A 134 -8.63 18.41 22.42
C PHE A 134 -9.67 17.36 22.79
N ASN A 135 -9.24 16.13 23.10
CA ASN A 135 -10.15 15.07 23.49
C ASN A 135 -10.86 15.38 24.83
N GLU A 136 -10.16 16.01 25.78
CA GLU A 136 -10.76 16.45 27.04
C GLU A 136 -11.89 17.46 26.80
N GLU A 137 -11.60 18.54 26.05
CA GLU A 137 -12.58 19.58 25.73
C GLU A 137 -13.73 19.05 24.87
N PHE A 138 -13.42 18.26 23.83
CA PHE A 138 -14.41 17.72 22.92
C PHE A 138 -15.37 16.76 23.64
N ASN A 139 -14.88 15.95 24.59
CA ASN A 139 -15.75 15.10 25.40
C ASN A 139 -16.63 15.90 26.37
N VAL A 140 -16.11 16.98 26.97
CA VAL A 140 -16.93 17.89 27.78
C VAL A 140 -18.06 18.50 26.94
N GLN A 141 -17.78 18.88 25.69
CA GLN A 141 -18.77 19.40 24.77
C GLN A 141 -19.81 18.33 24.40
N LEU A 142 -19.38 17.12 24.06
CA LEU A 142 -20.28 16.01 23.74
C LEU A 142 -21.18 15.61 24.92
N ASP A 143 -20.64 15.57 26.15
CA ASP A 143 -21.43 15.27 27.34
C ASP A 143 -22.41 16.40 27.67
N SER A 144 -22.05 17.65 27.39
CA SER A 144 -22.97 18.80 27.49
C SER A 144 -24.14 18.68 26.51
N ILE A 145 -23.87 18.22 25.28
CA ILE A 145 -24.90 17.97 24.26
C ILE A 145 -25.85 16.84 24.71
N LYS A 146 -25.29 15.71 25.19
CA LYS A 146 -26.10 14.63 25.77
C LYS A 146 -26.97 15.15 26.89
N TYR A 147 -26.39 15.87 27.85
CA TYR A 147 -27.13 16.38 29.00
C TYR A 147 -28.28 17.30 28.57
N PHE A 148 -28.05 18.20 27.61
CA PHE A 148 -29.08 19.07 27.07
C PHE A 148 -30.23 18.30 26.41
N LEU A 149 -29.90 17.45 25.43
CA LEU A 149 -30.89 16.74 24.62
C LEU A 149 -31.62 15.66 25.43
N LEU A 150 -30.99 15.07 26.45
CA LEU A 150 -31.65 14.08 27.31
C LEU A 150 -32.64 14.73 28.29
N ASN A 151 -32.29 15.90 28.85
CA ASN A 151 -33.06 16.53 29.92
C ASN A 151 -34.05 17.60 29.44
N ASN A 152 -34.13 17.90 28.13
CA ASN A 152 -35.01 18.94 27.57
C ASN A 152 -34.90 20.29 28.30
N THR A 153 -33.69 20.66 28.75
CA THR A 153 -33.47 21.87 29.54
C THR A 153 -33.09 23.01 28.61
N ASN A 154 -33.82 24.13 28.57
CA ASN A 154 -33.44 25.30 27.74
C ASN A 154 -32.02 25.78 28.10
N ILE A 155 -31.06 25.75 27.17
CA ILE A 155 -29.77 26.43 27.38
C ILE A 155 -30.02 27.93 27.32
N ILE A 156 -29.85 28.56 28.47
CA ILE A 156 -29.89 30.01 28.67
C ILE A 156 -28.59 30.61 28.13
N ALA A 157 -28.72 31.58 27.22
CA ALA A 157 -27.77 32.65 26.84
C ALA A 157 -26.33 32.32 26.35
N SER A 158 -25.79 31.12 26.56
CA SER A 158 -24.42 30.72 26.12
C SER A 158 -24.38 29.79 24.90
N TYR A 159 -25.55 29.46 24.32
CA TYR A 159 -25.69 28.45 23.27
C TYR A 159 -25.00 28.81 21.96
N THR A 160 -25.10 30.05 21.49
CA THR A 160 -24.54 30.44 20.19
C THR A 160 -23.01 30.35 20.18
N GLU A 161 -22.37 30.71 21.30
CA GLU A 161 -20.92 30.59 21.47
C GLU A 161 -20.51 29.12 21.60
N PHE A 162 -21.23 28.33 22.39
CA PHE A 162 -21.00 26.89 22.52
C PHE A 162 -21.12 26.17 21.16
N TYR A 163 -22.22 26.38 20.44
CA TYR A 163 -22.50 25.71 19.17
C TYR A 163 -21.46 26.06 18.11
N SER A 164 -21.07 27.34 18.02
CA SER A 164 -20.04 27.80 17.10
C SER A 164 -18.68 27.15 17.41
N VAL A 165 -18.29 27.10 18.68
CA VAL A 165 -17.05 26.47 19.12
C VAL A 165 -17.07 24.95 18.88
N PHE A 166 -18.17 24.28 19.20
CA PHE A 166 -18.32 22.85 18.95
C PHE A 166 -18.24 22.53 17.46
N LYS A 167 -18.94 23.29 16.61
CA LYS A 167 -18.88 23.14 15.14
C LYS A 167 -17.47 23.31 14.60
N LEU A 168 -16.71 24.29 15.11
CA LEU A 168 -15.30 24.47 14.74
C LEU A 168 -14.45 23.27 15.16
N ASN A 169 -14.58 22.79 16.41
CA ASN A 169 -13.85 21.60 16.88
C ASN A 169 -14.17 20.35 16.04
N CYS A 170 -15.43 20.18 15.64
CA CYS A 170 -15.86 19.14 14.70
C CYS A 170 -15.15 19.25 13.34
N TRP A 171 -15.02 20.45 12.77
CA TRP A 171 -14.30 20.66 11.51
C TRP A 171 -12.80 20.39 11.67
N TYR A 172 -12.18 20.84 12.76
CA TYR A 172 -10.78 20.54 13.06
C TYR A 172 -10.52 19.04 13.14
N LEU A 173 -11.43 18.26 13.76
CA LEU A 173 -11.33 16.81 13.81
C LEU A 173 -11.36 16.18 12.41
N ILE A 174 -12.31 16.61 11.57
CA ILE A 174 -12.47 16.10 10.20
C ILE A 174 -11.27 16.46 9.33
N ASP A 175 -10.83 17.72 9.37
CA ASP A 175 -9.69 18.21 8.59
C ASP A 175 -8.38 17.58 9.03
N HIS A 176 -8.17 17.40 10.34
CA HIS A 176 -6.99 16.72 10.86
C HIS A 176 -6.89 15.29 10.33
N ARG A 177 -8.01 14.55 10.34
CA ARG A 177 -8.07 13.19 9.80
C ARG A 177 -7.90 13.14 8.28
N LEU A 178 -8.46 14.10 7.55
CA LEU A 178 -8.25 14.21 6.11
C LEU A 178 -6.78 14.50 5.78
N ASN A 179 -6.14 15.38 6.54
CA ASN A 179 -4.72 15.70 6.39
C ASN A 179 -3.84 14.49 6.73
N GLU A 180 -4.20 13.69 7.74
CA GLU A 180 -3.52 12.44 8.08
C GLU A 180 -3.55 11.47 6.90
N ILE A 181 -4.71 11.33 6.24
CA ILE A 181 -4.89 10.50 5.05
C ILE A 181 -4.07 11.03 3.87
N ASN A 182 -4.16 12.34 3.57
CA ASN A 182 -3.44 12.95 2.46
C ASN A 182 -1.92 12.83 2.60
N GLN A 183 -1.37 13.12 3.78
CA GLN A 183 0.06 12.93 4.04
C GLN A 183 0.46 11.46 4.01
N SER A 184 -0.42 10.56 4.43
CA SER A 184 -0.16 9.14 4.36
C SER A 184 -0.14 8.61 2.92
N LEU A 185 -0.96 9.19 2.04
CA LEU A 185 -0.96 8.93 0.60
C LEU A 185 0.33 9.44 -0.05
N GLU A 186 0.71 10.69 0.21
CA GLU A 186 1.90 11.32 -0.38
C GLU A 186 3.21 10.63 0.06
N SER A 187 3.34 10.33 1.34
CA SER A 187 4.54 9.69 1.89
C SER A 187 4.57 8.16 1.70
N GLY A 188 3.44 7.57 1.32
CA GLY A 188 3.27 6.12 1.20
C GLY A 188 3.48 5.37 2.53
N LYS A 189 3.28 6.02 3.68
CA LYS A 189 3.36 5.46 5.04
C LYS A 189 2.28 6.09 5.90
N ILE A 190 1.77 5.39 6.92
CA ILE A 190 0.85 6.02 7.89
C ILE A 190 1.63 7.07 8.68
N VAL A 191 1.19 8.32 8.56
CA VAL A 191 1.73 9.45 9.31
C VAL A 191 0.80 9.75 10.47
N SER A 192 1.35 9.97 11.66
CA SER A 192 0.58 10.50 12.79
C SER A 192 0.85 11.99 12.89
N LEU A 193 -0.21 12.79 12.80
CA LEU A 193 -0.11 14.25 12.89
C LEU A 193 0.07 14.72 14.35
N PRO A 194 0.60 15.93 14.56
CA PRO A 194 0.61 16.58 15.86
C PRO A 194 -0.79 16.66 16.47
N LYS A 195 -0.85 16.70 17.81
CA LYS A 195 -2.12 16.83 18.52
C LYS A 195 -2.79 18.17 18.20
N ILE A 196 -4.11 18.12 18.02
CA ILE A 196 -4.96 19.30 17.84
C ILE A 196 -5.07 20.04 19.18
N GLU A 197 -5.12 21.37 19.15
CA GLU A 197 -5.50 22.19 20.29
C GLU A 197 -6.98 22.61 20.12
N PRO A 198 -7.84 22.46 21.14
CA PRO A 198 -9.25 22.76 20.99
C PRO A 198 -9.52 24.27 21.03
N HIS A 199 -10.58 24.67 20.32
CA HIS A 199 -11.23 25.95 20.61
C HIS A 199 -12.05 25.80 21.87
N LYS A 200 -11.89 26.76 22.78
CA LYS A 200 -12.60 26.83 24.06
C LYS A 200 -13.65 27.91 24.00
N VAL A 201 -14.76 27.70 24.69
CA VAL A 201 -15.72 28.77 24.97
C VAL A 201 -15.03 29.80 25.87
N GLU A 202 -14.95 31.06 25.47
CA GLU A 202 -14.43 32.11 26.35
C GLU A 202 -15.34 32.16 27.58
N LYS A 203 -14.77 31.99 28.79
CA LYS A 203 -15.51 32.19 30.05
C LYS A 203 -15.76 33.68 30.25
N LYS A 204 -16.60 34.29 29.41
CA LYS A 204 -17.20 35.58 29.69
C LYS A 204 -18.55 35.28 30.31
N TYR A 205 -18.67 35.59 31.60
CA TYR A 205 -19.89 35.46 32.42
C TYR A 205 -20.18 34.03 32.95
N ILE A 206 -19.46 33.66 34.03
CA ILE A 206 -20.07 32.91 35.15
C ILE A 206 -20.56 33.95 36.14
#